data_AF-A0A7C2F2H5-F1
#
_entry.id   AF-A0A7C2F2H5-F1
#
_cell.length_a   1.000
_cell.length_b   1.000
_cell.length_c   1.000
_cell.angle_alpha   90.00
_cell.angle_beta   90.00
_cell.angle_gamma   90.00
#
_symmetry.space_group_name_H-M   'P 1'
#
loop_
_entity.id
_entity.type
_entity.pdbx_description
1 polymer ?
#
loop_
_entity_poly.entity_id
_entity_poly.type
_entity_poly.pdbx_seq_one_letter_code
_entity_poly.pdbx_strand_id
1 'polypeptide(L)'
;YLNSDSTGKGWLGIGGSHSLERFVNEVARDIAQPRTDKSALEAVKERRMQQARTDDDRREIRERADLRISALGSGSDYTPFIQHLGIASLNTGFGGESGGGIYHSVYDTFAWYTKFSDGTFEYGRALAHVNSTVVMRLANADVLPFEFANLADTVNTYIEDLDRLARRSGPPKEIDFAPLKAANRALSESARRYEAAYTRARAAGFKQVKQVKALNELIYKTERKLTLDQGLPRRPWFKHQIYAPGFYTGYGVKTIPGVREAIEQKQWGDVEPQMKNVVAVLNAVTSQIEAATRMLEGK
;
A
#
# COMPACT_ATOMS: atom_id res chain seq x y z
N TYR A 1 4.20 6.69 8.49
CA TYR A 1 4.55 5.88 9.67
C TYR A 1 5.26 4.64 9.20
N LEU A 2 6.43 4.32 9.75
CA LEU A 2 7.17 3.10 9.41
C LEU A 2 7.05 2.15 10.59
N ASN A 3 6.46 0.98 10.35
CA ASN A 3 6.30 -0.10 11.30
C ASN A 3 7.27 -1.22 10.99
N SER A 4 7.79 -1.86 12.03
CA SER A 4 8.53 -3.11 11.92
C SER A 4 8.39 -3.88 13.22
N ASP A 5 7.53 -4.90 13.18
CA ASP A 5 7.10 -5.64 14.38
C ASP A 5 7.95 -6.90 14.58
N SER A 6 8.07 -7.71 13.53
CA SER A 6 8.74 -9.01 13.58
C SER A 6 9.73 -9.18 12.44
N THR A 7 10.77 -9.98 12.69
CA THR A 7 11.75 -10.37 11.68
C THR A 7 12.25 -11.78 11.90
N GLY A 8 12.62 -12.45 10.81
CA GLY A 8 13.21 -13.77 10.82
C GLY A 8 13.82 -14.10 9.46
N LYS A 9 14.27 -15.35 9.33
CA LYS A 9 14.90 -15.81 8.09
C LYS A 9 13.91 -15.85 6.92
N GLY A 10 14.33 -15.36 5.76
CA GLY A 10 13.61 -15.52 4.49
C GLY A 10 13.63 -14.29 3.60
N TRP A 11 12.47 -13.84 3.14
CA TRP A 11 12.37 -12.76 2.15
C TRP A 11 11.74 -11.52 2.75
N LEU A 12 12.08 -10.37 2.19
CA LEU A 12 11.50 -9.09 2.57
C LEU A 12 10.00 -9.04 2.24
N GLY A 13 9.18 -8.89 3.27
CA GLY A 13 7.77 -8.54 3.16
C GLY A 13 7.58 -7.04 3.34
N ILE A 14 6.80 -6.41 2.47
CA ILE A 14 6.40 -5.01 2.57
C ILE A 14 4.90 -4.91 2.34
N GLY A 15 4.21 -4.27 3.29
CA GLY A 15 2.82 -3.86 3.14
C GLY A 15 2.65 -2.39 3.48
N GLY A 16 1.68 -1.71 2.89
CA GLY A 16 1.53 -0.28 3.12
C GLY A 16 0.54 0.47 2.25
N SER A 17 0.67 1.79 2.31
CA SER A 17 0.06 2.73 1.39
C SER A 17 0.70 2.60 0.02
N HIS A 18 -0.11 2.35 -1.01
CA HIS A 18 0.39 2.12 -2.37
C HIS A 18 0.99 3.38 -3.01
N SER A 19 0.77 4.54 -2.39
CA SER A 19 1.46 5.80 -2.71
C SER A 19 2.98 5.76 -2.46
N LEU A 20 3.45 4.78 -1.69
CA LEU A 20 4.87 4.54 -1.36
C LEU A 20 5.44 3.31 -2.07
N GLU A 21 4.67 2.65 -2.94
CA GLU A 21 5.03 1.35 -3.50
C GLU A 21 6.32 1.40 -4.33
N ARG A 22 6.43 2.37 -5.25
CA ARG A 22 7.65 2.52 -6.05
C ARG A 22 8.86 2.84 -5.17
N PHE A 23 8.69 3.77 -4.24
CA PHE A 23 9.73 4.14 -3.29
C PHE A 23 10.29 2.93 -2.53
N VAL A 24 9.43 2.04 -2.02
CA VAL A 24 9.90 0.85 -1.29
C VAL A 24 10.42 -0.25 -2.21
N ASN A 25 9.99 -0.32 -3.47
CA ASN A 25 10.62 -1.18 -4.48
C ASN A 25 12.04 -0.72 -4.79
N GLU A 26 12.27 0.59 -4.93
CA GLU A 26 13.62 1.15 -5.09
C GLU A 26 14.50 0.86 -3.87
N VAL A 27 13.97 0.97 -2.65
CA VAL A 27 14.71 0.57 -1.44
C VAL A 27 15.03 -0.93 -1.47
N ALA A 28 14.06 -1.79 -1.77
CA ALA A 28 14.28 -3.24 -1.81
C ALA A 28 15.30 -3.64 -2.89
N ARG A 29 15.38 -2.91 -4.00
CA ARG A 29 16.37 -3.11 -5.06
C ARG A 29 17.78 -2.76 -4.59
N ASP A 30 17.93 -1.73 -3.77
CA ASP A 30 19.23 -1.21 -3.37
C ASP A 30 19.82 -1.94 -2.13
N ILE A 31 19.05 -2.85 -1.51
CA ILE A 31 19.46 -3.62 -0.33
C ILE A 31 19.71 -5.07 -0.72
N ALA A 32 20.82 -5.64 -0.26
CA ALA A 32 21.16 -7.04 -0.49
C ALA A 32 20.21 -8.00 0.25
N GLN A 33 19.81 -9.07 -0.41
CA GLN A 33 19.19 -10.22 0.23
C GLN A 33 20.26 -10.99 1.01
N PRO A 34 20.06 -11.29 2.31
CA PRO A 34 21.01 -12.10 3.05
C PRO A 34 21.25 -13.47 2.39
N ARG A 35 22.52 -13.87 2.34
CA ARG A 35 23.01 -15.17 1.85
C ARG A 35 22.84 -15.42 0.35
N THR A 36 22.61 -14.38 -0.44
CA THR A 36 22.63 -14.44 -1.90
C THR A 36 23.46 -13.28 -2.46
N ASP A 37 23.71 -13.31 -3.78
CA ASP A 37 24.32 -12.23 -4.56
C ASP A 37 23.28 -11.25 -5.13
N LYS A 38 22.01 -11.36 -4.70
CA LYS A 38 20.87 -10.62 -5.24
C LYS A 38 20.43 -9.49 -4.33
N SER A 39 19.71 -8.53 -4.90
CA SER A 39 18.91 -7.60 -4.11
C SER A 39 17.73 -8.29 -3.43
N ALA A 40 17.19 -7.67 -2.37
CA ALA A 40 15.96 -8.12 -1.73
C ALA A 40 14.77 -8.11 -2.71
N LEU A 41 14.71 -7.15 -3.63
CA LEU A 41 13.69 -7.10 -4.66
C LEU A 41 13.76 -8.30 -5.61
N GLU A 42 14.94 -8.64 -6.12
CA GLU A 42 15.15 -9.81 -7.00
C GLU A 42 14.78 -11.11 -6.29
N ALA A 43 15.22 -11.29 -5.04
CA ALA A 43 14.90 -12.47 -4.25
C ALA A 43 13.38 -12.62 -4.03
N VAL A 44 12.67 -11.52 -3.76
CA VAL A 44 11.20 -11.50 -3.64
C VAL A 44 10.55 -11.80 -4.98
N LYS A 45 11.05 -11.23 -6.08
CA LYS A 45 10.54 -11.48 -7.45
C LYS A 45 10.63 -12.97 -7.79
N GLU A 46 11.77 -13.60 -7.55
CA GLU A 46 11.97 -15.04 -7.78
C GLU A 46 11.06 -15.91 -6.92
N ARG A 47 10.94 -15.59 -5.63
CA ARG A 47 10.01 -16.30 -4.74
C ARG A 47 8.58 -16.22 -5.27
N ARG A 48 8.12 -15.04 -5.66
CA ARG A 48 6.78 -14.85 -6.21
C ARG A 48 6.59 -15.60 -7.52
N MET A 49 7.60 -15.64 -8.39
CA MET A 49 7.57 -16.43 -9.63
C MET A 49 7.42 -17.93 -9.35
N GLN A 50 8.10 -18.46 -8.32
CA GLN A 50 7.97 -19.85 -7.90
C GLN A 50 6.59 -20.16 -7.29
N GLN A 51 5.98 -19.19 -6.61
CA GLN A 51 4.68 -19.32 -5.95
C GLN A 51 3.48 -18.98 -6.85
N ALA A 52 3.72 -18.40 -8.02
CA ALA A 52 2.68 -17.95 -8.96
C ALA A 52 1.81 -19.13 -9.41
N ARG A 53 0.48 -18.97 -9.26
CA ARG A 53 -0.49 -20.04 -9.52
C ARG A 53 -1.08 -19.96 -10.92
N THR A 54 -1.12 -18.75 -11.49
CA THR A 54 -1.70 -18.49 -12.81
C THR A 54 -0.70 -17.84 -13.76
N ASP A 55 -0.96 -17.92 -15.07
CA ASP A 55 -0.16 -17.22 -16.06
C ASP A 55 -0.30 -15.69 -15.96
N ASP A 56 -1.45 -15.21 -15.48
CA ASP A 56 -1.66 -13.80 -15.14
C ASP A 56 -0.73 -13.36 -14.02
N ASP A 57 -0.61 -14.13 -12.94
CA ASP A 57 0.33 -13.83 -11.83
C ASP A 57 1.77 -13.74 -12.37
N ARG A 58 2.17 -14.71 -13.20
CA ARG A 58 3.52 -14.75 -13.78
C ARG A 58 3.77 -13.58 -14.73
N ARG A 59 2.76 -13.18 -15.50
CA ARG A 59 2.84 -12.03 -16.41
C ARG A 59 3.01 -10.75 -15.60
N GLU A 60 2.17 -10.54 -14.58
CA GLU A 60 2.24 -9.35 -13.72
C GLU A 60 3.62 -9.20 -13.07
N ILE A 61 4.16 -10.28 -12.48
CA ILE A 61 5.49 -10.25 -11.84
C ILE A 61 6.60 -9.91 -12.85
N ARG A 62 6.47 -10.35 -14.11
CA ARG A 62 7.47 -10.11 -15.15
C ARG A 62 7.41 -8.70 -15.72
N GLU A 63 6.21 -8.23 -16.04
CA GLU A 63 5.98 -7.04 -16.87
C GLU A 63 5.75 -5.77 -16.06
N ARG A 64 5.24 -5.87 -14.83
CA ARG A 64 5.03 -4.69 -13.99
C ARG A 64 6.37 -4.12 -13.54
N ALA A 65 6.51 -2.79 -13.64
CA ALA A 65 7.75 -2.10 -13.27
C ALA A 65 8.10 -2.28 -11.78
N ASP A 66 7.09 -2.23 -10.92
CA ASP A 66 7.19 -2.42 -9.48
C ASP A 66 6.46 -3.69 -9.03
N LEU A 67 6.99 -4.39 -8.03
CA LEU A 67 6.24 -5.46 -7.37
C LEU A 67 5.19 -4.85 -6.44
N ARG A 68 3.94 -5.35 -6.52
CA ARG A 68 2.88 -4.90 -5.61
C ARG A 68 3.25 -5.15 -4.15
N ILE A 69 3.05 -4.16 -3.30
CA ILE A 69 3.07 -4.34 -1.85
C ILE A 69 1.70 -4.81 -1.37
N SER A 70 1.63 -5.42 -0.18
CA SER A 70 0.33 -5.80 0.38
C SER A 70 -0.40 -4.59 0.97
N ALA A 71 -1.74 -4.60 0.96
CA ALA A 71 -2.53 -3.63 1.70
C ALA A 71 -2.48 -3.94 3.21
N LEU A 72 -2.45 -2.90 4.04
CA LEU A 72 -2.47 -3.05 5.50
C LEU A 72 -3.89 -3.25 6.03
N GLY A 73 -4.08 -4.39 6.70
CA GLY A 73 -5.25 -4.67 7.55
C GLY A 73 -5.01 -4.16 8.96
N SER A 74 -5.25 -4.99 9.98
CA SER A 74 -4.81 -4.69 11.34
C SER A 74 -3.64 -5.59 11.73
N GLY A 75 -3.32 -5.71 13.02
CA GLY A 75 -2.37 -6.69 13.54
C GLY A 75 -1.01 -6.13 13.94
N SER A 76 -0.82 -4.82 13.88
CA SER A 76 0.35 -4.13 14.46
C SER A 76 0.06 -2.64 14.64
N ASP A 77 1.05 -1.86 15.08
CA ASP A 77 0.88 -0.47 15.49
C ASP A 77 0.60 0.51 14.34
N TYR A 78 0.67 0.09 13.08
CA TYR A 78 0.30 0.92 11.93
C TYR A 78 -1.20 1.24 11.86
N THR A 79 -2.05 0.46 12.53
CA THR A 79 -3.53 0.57 12.47
C THR A 79 -4.06 1.99 12.74
N PRO A 80 -3.76 2.63 13.89
CA PRO A 80 -4.22 4.01 14.12
C PRO A 80 -3.68 5.01 13.10
N PHE A 81 -2.46 4.83 12.60
CA PHE A 81 -1.86 5.78 11.66
C PHE A 81 -2.55 5.75 10.30
N ILE A 82 -2.70 4.56 9.69
CA ILE A 82 -3.30 4.47 8.35
C ILE A 82 -4.82 4.54 8.40
N GLN A 83 -5.48 3.79 9.27
CA GLN A 83 -6.94 3.62 9.21
C GLN A 83 -7.73 4.71 9.92
N HIS A 84 -7.17 5.32 10.95
CA HIS A 84 -7.85 6.36 11.70
C HIS A 84 -7.37 7.75 11.28
N LEU A 85 -6.06 7.97 11.21
CA LEU A 85 -5.47 9.28 10.94
C LEU A 85 -5.20 9.56 9.45
N GLY A 86 -5.26 8.55 8.59
CA GLY A 86 -4.93 8.71 7.17
C GLY A 86 -3.48 9.12 6.93
N ILE A 87 -2.55 8.55 7.69
CA ILE A 87 -1.10 8.77 7.53
C ILE A 87 -0.55 7.62 6.69
N ALA A 88 0.12 7.96 5.57
CA ALA A 88 0.76 6.96 4.72
C ALA A 88 1.72 6.09 5.55
N SER A 89 1.57 4.78 5.44
CA SER A 89 2.20 3.84 6.36
C SER A 89 2.84 2.66 5.63
N LEU A 90 3.90 2.12 6.22
CA LEU A 90 4.61 0.93 5.76
C LEU A 90 4.78 -0.03 6.93
N ASN A 91 4.74 -1.32 6.64
CA ASN A 91 5.15 -2.40 7.52
C ASN A 91 6.19 -3.26 6.80
N THR A 92 7.36 -3.43 7.41
CA THR A 92 8.49 -4.15 6.83
C THR A 92 8.97 -5.25 7.77
N GLY A 93 9.39 -6.37 7.19
CA GLY A 93 10.00 -7.48 7.94
C GLY A 93 10.54 -8.55 7.01
N PHE A 94 11.58 -9.27 7.43
CA PHE A 94 12.01 -10.49 6.74
C PHE A 94 11.31 -11.70 7.35
N GLY A 95 11.00 -12.70 6.53
CA GLY A 95 10.47 -13.95 7.04
C GLY A 95 10.02 -14.95 5.99
N GLY A 96 9.42 -16.04 6.48
CA GLY A 96 8.78 -17.07 5.66
C GLY A 96 9.65 -18.30 5.35
N GLU A 97 10.84 -18.43 5.94
CA GLU A 97 11.60 -19.70 5.93
C GLU A 97 11.53 -20.47 7.25
N SER A 98 11.50 -19.77 8.39
CA SER A 98 11.23 -20.39 9.69
C SER A 98 9.74 -20.69 9.75
N GLY A 99 9.33 -21.96 9.58
CA GLY A 99 7.97 -22.46 9.33
C GLY A 99 6.84 -22.10 10.32
N GLY A 100 7.04 -21.12 11.20
CA GLY A 100 6.06 -20.62 12.16
C GLY A 100 5.92 -21.52 13.40
N GLY A 101 4.81 -21.34 14.14
CA GLY A 101 4.37 -22.25 15.21
C GLY A 101 4.71 -21.84 16.64
N ILE A 102 5.60 -20.87 16.85
CA ILE A 102 5.98 -20.38 18.19
C ILE A 102 5.35 -19.03 18.56
N TYR A 103 4.65 -18.39 17.63
CA TYR A 103 4.05 -17.07 17.82
C TYR A 103 3.11 -17.05 19.04
N HIS A 104 3.24 -16.03 19.89
CA HIS A 104 2.47 -15.86 21.13
C HIS A 104 2.54 -17.08 22.08
N SER A 105 3.65 -17.83 22.04
CA SER A 105 3.88 -18.96 22.93
C SER A 105 5.10 -18.74 23.83
N VAL A 106 5.21 -19.54 24.89
CA VAL A 106 6.41 -19.57 25.75
C VAL A 106 7.68 -20.08 25.03
N TYR A 107 7.55 -20.60 23.81
CA TYR A 107 8.66 -21.05 22.99
C TYR A 107 9.28 -19.95 22.14
N ASP A 108 8.66 -18.76 22.08
CA ASP A 108 9.24 -17.56 21.47
C ASP A 108 10.37 -17.01 22.34
N THR A 109 11.54 -17.64 22.18
CA THR A 109 12.71 -17.43 23.02
C THR A 109 13.92 -17.10 22.15
N PHE A 110 14.88 -16.41 22.73
CA PHE A 110 16.17 -16.15 22.09
C PHE A 110 16.87 -17.44 21.63
N ALA A 111 16.74 -18.52 22.40
CA ALA A 111 17.27 -19.83 22.04
C ALA A 111 16.62 -20.41 20.77
N TRP A 112 15.31 -20.27 20.60
CA TRP A 112 14.63 -20.66 19.36
C TRP A 112 15.08 -19.78 18.19
N TYR A 113 15.11 -18.46 18.39
CA TYR A 113 15.48 -17.50 17.35
C TYR A 113 16.88 -17.79 16.80
N THR A 114 17.86 -17.93 17.68
CA THR A 114 19.26 -18.15 17.30
C THR A 114 19.52 -19.55 16.74
N LYS A 115 18.70 -20.55 17.08
CA LYS A 115 18.87 -21.92 16.60
C LYS A 115 18.13 -22.20 15.29
N PHE A 116 16.94 -21.63 15.09
CA PHE A 116 16.02 -22.03 14.02
C PHE A 116 15.59 -20.89 13.08
N SER A 117 15.78 -19.63 13.47
CA SER A 117 15.46 -18.46 12.63
C SER A 117 16.74 -17.82 12.11
N ASP A 118 17.15 -16.67 12.64
CA ASP A 118 18.31 -15.90 12.19
C ASP A 118 19.48 -16.01 13.16
N GLY A 119 20.12 -17.19 13.19
CA GLY A 119 21.26 -17.47 14.08
C GLY A 119 22.52 -16.64 13.85
N THR A 120 22.63 -16.00 12.68
CA THR A 120 23.75 -15.11 12.33
C THR A 120 23.37 -13.63 12.42
N PHE A 121 22.11 -13.31 12.75
CA PHE A 121 21.55 -11.95 12.81
C PHE A 121 21.64 -11.17 11.48
N GLU A 122 21.85 -11.86 10.36
CA GLU A 122 22.06 -11.22 9.06
C GLU A 122 20.78 -10.58 8.53
N TYR A 123 19.62 -11.20 8.80
CA TYR A 123 18.31 -10.70 8.39
C TYR A 123 17.85 -9.55 9.29
N GLY A 124 18.15 -9.60 10.60
CA GLY A 124 17.97 -8.46 11.50
C GLY A 124 18.74 -7.22 11.03
N ARG A 125 20.02 -7.39 10.67
CA ARG A 125 20.82 -6.28 10.10
C ARG A 125 20.28 -5.80 8.75
N ALA A 126 19.87 -6.70 7.87
CA ALA A 126 19.29 -6.33 6.57
C ALA A 126 18.00 -5.52 6.75
N LEU A 127 17.13 -5.92 7.69
CA LEU A 127 15.92 -5.15 8.02
C LEU A 127 16.24 -3.78 8.58
N ALA A 128 17.22 -3.68 9.48
CA ALA A 128 17.68 -2.38 9.99
C ALA A 128 18.19 -1.48 8.86
N HIS A 129 18.88 -2.06 7.85
CA HIS A 129 19.34 -1.32 6.67
C HIS A 129 18.17 -0.86 5.78
N VAL A 130 17.16 -1.71 5.53
CA VAL A 130 15.92 -1.32 4.84
C VAL A 130 15.25 -0.14 5.55
N ASN A 131 15.01 -0.28 6.87
CA ASN A 131 14.26 0.72 7.64
C ASN A 131 15.03 2.04 7.75
N SER A 132 16.34 1.97 7.97
CA SER A 132 17.20 3.17 7.98
C SER A 132 17.20 3.85 6.62
N THR A 133 17.23 3.09 5.52
CA THR A 133 17.17 3.66 4.16
C THR A 133 15.83 4.34 3.89
N VAL A 134 14.72 3.72 4.31
CA VAL A 134 13.38 4.34 4.22
C VAL A 134 13.35 5.67 4.98
N VAL A 135 13.78 5.67 6.25
CA VAL A 135 13.76 6.87 7.09
C VAL A 135 14.67 7.94 6.51
N MET A 136 15.91 7.60 6.15
CA MET A 136 16.89 8.56 5.64
C MET A 136 16.47 9.16 4.30
N ARG A 137 15.91 8.37 3.38
CA ARG A 137 15.43 8.90 2.09
C ARG A 137 14.20 9.79 2.27
N LEU A 138 13.26 9.43 3.14
CA LEU A 138 12.08 10.28 3.39
C LEU A 138 12.44 11.57 4.14
N ALA A 139 13.33 11.49 5.14
CA ALA A 139 13.72 12.64 5.95
C ALA A 139 14.58 13.66 5.19
N ASN A 140 15.37 13.20 4.22
CA ASN A 140 16.27 14.06 3.42
C ASN A 140 15.73 14.36 2.01
N ALA A 141 14.47 14.02 1.72
CA ALA A 141 13.89 14.32 0.41
C ALA A 141 13.56 15.82 0.29
N ASP A 142 14.10 16.49 -0.74
CA ASP A 142 13.68 17.86 -1.09
C ASP A 142 12.17 17.91 -1.33
N VAL A 143 11.66 16.98 -2.15
CA VAL A 143 10.24 16.72 -2.36
C VAL A 143 9.94 15.26 -2.06
N LEU A 144 8.88 15.00 -1.29
CA LEU A 144 8.51 13.65 -0.87
C LEU A 144 8.30 12.70 -2.06
N PRO A 145 8.90 11.49 -2.06
CA PRO A 145 8.89 10.55 -3.18
C PRO A 145 7.62 9.70 -3.21
N PHE A 146 6.45 10.34 -3.11
CA PHE A 146 5.17 9.66 -3.25
C PHE A 146 4.80 9.62 -4.73
N GLU A 147 4.31 8.48 -5.19
CA GLU A 147 3.86 8.25 -6.57
C GLU A 147 2.48 7.59 -6.55
N PHE A 148 1.58 7.96 -7.45
CA PHE A 148 0.16 7.67 -7.32
C PHE A 148 -0.39 6.75 -8.41
N ALA A 149 0.38 6.44 -9.45
CA ALA A 149 -0.03 5.54 -10.51
C ALA A 149 -0.19 4.12 -9.98
N ASN A 150 0.74 3.65 -9.14
CA ASN A 150 0.64 2.35 -8.48
C ASN A 150 -0.58 2.27 -7.54
N LEU A 151 -0.94 3.37 -6.88
CA LEU A 151 -2.19 3.47 -6.12
C LEU A 151 -3.42 3.31 -7.03
N ALA A 152 -3.51 4.08 -8.12
CA ALA A 152 -4.65 4.04 -9.03
C ALA A 152 -4.81 2.68 -9.73
N ASP A 153 -3.68 2.10 -10.16
CA ASP A 153 -3.59 0.77 -10.75
C ASP A 153 -4.05 -0.30 -9.75
N THR A 154 -3.62 -0.22 -8.50
CA THR A 154 -4.07 -1.16 -7.45
C THR A 154 -5.55 -0.98 -7.07
N VAL A 155 -6.06 0.25 -7.02
CA VAL A 155 -7.49 0.50 -6.78
C VAL A 155 -8.32 -0.07 -7.93
N ASN A 156 -7.81 -0.07 -9.16
CA ASN A 156 -8.50 -0.69 -10.29
C ASN A 156 -8.72 -2.20 -10.06
N THR A 157 -7.71 -2.92 -9.59
CA THR A 157 -7.84 -4.36 -9.30
C THR A 157 -8.87 -4.62 -8.21
N TYR A 158 -8.97 -3.74 -7.20
CA TYR A 158 -9.99 -3.85 -6.17
C TYR A 158 -11.40 -3.62 -6.71
N ILE A 159 -11.58 -2.67 -7.63
CA ILE A 159 -12.87 -2.42 -8.29
C ILE A 159 -13.27 -3.63 -9.15
N GLU A 160 -12.34 -4.24 -9.89
CA GLU A 160 -12.58 -5.46 -10.66
C GLU A 160 -12.94 -6.64 -9.76
N ASP A 161 -12.30 -6.76 -8.59
CA ASP A 161 -12.65 -7.76 -7.60
C ASP A 161 -14.07 -7.57 -7.04
N LEU A 162 -14.51 -6.33 -6.83
CA LEU A 162 -15.87 -6.02 -6.40
C LEU A 162 -16.90 -6.40 -7.46
N ASP A 163 -16.62 -6.12 -8.74
CA ASP A 163 -17.47 -6.51 -9.88
C ASP A 163 -17.61 -8.05 -9.94
N ARG A 164 -16.48 -8.77 -9.86
CA ARG A 164 -16.47 -10.25 -9.79
C ARG A 164 -17.19 -10.79 -8.55
N LEU A 165 -17.05 -10.14 -7.40
CA LEU A 165 -17.73 -10.52 -6.17
C LEU A 165 -19.24 -10.31 -6.29
N ALA A 166 -19.69 -9.18 -6.82
CA ALA A 166 -21.10 -8.88 -7.04
C ALA A 166 -21.75 -9.92 -7.94
N ARG A 167 -21.15 -10.23 -9.10
CA ARG A 167 -21.65 -11.24 -10.04
C ARG A 167 -21.84 -12.61 -9.38
N ARG A 168 -20.90 -13.02 -8.53
CA ARG A 168 -20.97 -14.29 -7.78
C ARG A 168 -21.99 -14.27 -6.65
N SER A 169 -22.23 -13.11 -6.04
CA SER A 169 -23.11 -12.97 -4.87
C SER A 169 -24.59 -12.87 -5.25
N GLY A 170 -24.90 -12.56 -6.51
CA GLY A 170 -26.26 -12.56 -7.07
C GLY A 170 -27.16 -11.45 -6.49
N PRO A 171 -26.88 -10.16 -6.76
CA PRO A 171 -27.73 -9.08 -6.31
C PRO A 171 -29.09 -9.10 -7.03
N PRO A 172 -30.16 -8.56 -6.43
CA PRO A 172 -31.49 -8.49 -7.06
C PRO A 172 -31.52 -7.58 -8.29
N LYS A 173 -30.56 -6.66 -8.41
CA LYS A 173 -30.33 -5.79 -9.55
C LYS A 173 -28.84 -5.68 -9.80
N GLU A 174 -28.43 -5.59 -11.06
CA GLU A 174 -27.02 -5.35 -11.41
C GLU A 174 -26.50 -4.06 -10.74
N ILE A 175 -25.31 -4.16 -10.15
CA ILE A 175 -24.63 -3.04 -9.50
C ILE A 175 -23.81 -2.30 -10.55
N ASP A 176 -24.10 -1.01 -10.74
CA ASP A 176 -23.34 -0.17 -11.67
C ASP A 176 -22.05 0.35 -11.03
N PHE A 177 -20.91 -0.22 -11.43
CA PHE A 177 -19.58 0.21 -11.02
C PHE A 177 -18.99 1.33 -11.90
N ALA A 178 -19.69 1.81 -12.93
CA ALA A 178 -19.18 2.83 -13.85
C ALA A 178 -18.74 4.13 -13.13
N PRO A 179 -19.44 4.65 -12.10
CA PRO A 179 -18.98 5.83 -11.37
C PRO A 179 -17.62 5.62 -10.67
N LEU A 180 -17.40 4.45 -10.07
CA LEU A 180 -16.12 4.11 -9.44
C LEU A 180 -15.00 3.97 -10.48
N LYS A 181 -15.26 3.28 -11.58
CA LYS A 181 -14.31 3.12 -12.70
C LYS A 181 -13.94 4.49 -13.29
N ALA A 182 -14.91 5.40 -13.44
CA ALA A 182 -14.66 6.75 -13.94
C ALA A 182 -13.81 7.58 -12.96
N ALA A 183 -14.11 7.55 -11.66
CA ALA A 183 -13.32 8.25 -10.65
C ALA A 183 -11.88 7.73 -10.58
N ASN A 184 -11.68 6.41 -10.65
CA ASN A 184 -10.33 5.84 -10.65
C ASN A 184 -9.57 6.12 -11.96
N ARG A 185 -10.25 6.21 -13.11
CA ARG A 185 -9.63 6.64 -14.37
C ARG A 185 -9.11 8.07 -14.27
N ALA A 186 -9.92 9.00 -13.72
CA ALA A 186 -9.47 10.37 -13.48
C ALA A 186 -8.28 10.44 -12.52
N LEU A 187 -8.28 9.63 -11.46
CA LEU A 187 -7.12 9.49 -10.57
C LEU A 187 -5.89 8.97 -11.33
N SER A 188 -6.02 7.95 -12.17
CA SER A 188 -4.90 7.40 -12.95
C SER A 188 -4.31 8.43 -13.92
N GLU A 189 -5.16 9.20 -14.60
CA GLU A 189 -4.72 10.28 -15.51
C GLU A 189 -3.98 11.38 -14.75
N SER A 190 -4.52 11.83 -13.62
CA SER A 190 -3.87 12.82 -12.75
C SER A 190 -2.55 12.31 -12.18
N ALA A 191 -2.50 11.06 -11.73
CA ALA A 191 -1.29 10.43 -11.21
C ALA A 191 -0.17 10.37 -12.24
N ARG A 192 -0.45 9.98 -13.49
CA ARG A 192 0.55 9.98 -14.57
C ARG A 192 1.08 11.37 -14.87
N ARG A 193 0.21 12.39 -14.85
CA ARG A 193 0.64 13.80 -15.04
C ARG A 193 1.54 14.25 -13.90
N TYR A 194 1.17 13.92 -12.66
CA TYR A 194 1.98 14.20 -11.47
C TYR A 194 3.36 13.54 -11.57
N GLU A 195 3.44 12.24 -11.88
CA GLU A 195 4.72 11.52 -11.97
C GLU A 195 5.61 12.06 -13.09
N ALA A 196 5.02 12.44 -14.23
CA ALA A 196 5.76 13.10 -15.30
C ALA A 196 6.29 14.48 -14.87
N ALA A 197 5.50 15.27 -14.13
CA ALA A 197 5.94 16.55 -13.59
C ALA A 197 7.02 16.37 -12.50
N TYR A 198 6.84 15.39 -11.61
CA TYR A 198 7.80 15.04 -10.56
C TYR A 198 9.14 14.61 -11.15
N THR A 199 9.12 13.75 -12.18
CA THR A 199 10.34 13.30 -12.88
C THR A 199 11.10 14.47 -13.50
N ARG A 200 10.39 15.36 -14.23
CA ARG A 200 11.00 16.57 -14.80
C ARG A 200 11.56 17.49 -13.71
N ALA A 201 10.82 17.66 -12.62
CA ALA A 201 11.23 18.51 -11.52
C ALA A 201 12.47 17.97 -10.80
N ARG A 202 12.49 16.67 -10.52
CA ARG A 202 13.64 15.97 -9.92
C ARG A 202 14.88 16.11 -10.80
N ALA A 203 14.76 15.92 -12.11
CA ALA A 203 15.87 16.10 -13.04
C ALA A 203 16.43 17.55 -13.05
N ALA A 204 15.57 18.54 -12.81
CA ALA A 204 15.97 19.94 -12.66
C ALA A 204 16.44 20.31 -11.24
N GLY A 205 16.50 19.36 -10.30
CA GLY A 205 16.82 19.61 -8.89
C GLY A 205 15.75 20.46 -8.18
N PHE A 206 14.50 20.34 -8.60
CA PHE A 206 13.33 21.06 -8.08
C PHE A 206 13.45 22.61 -8.11
N LYS A 207 14.37 23.17 -8.88
CA LYS A 207 14.67 24.62 -8.93
C LYS A 207 13.47 25.51 -9.28
N GLN A 208 12.51 24.98 -10.04
CA GLN A 208 11.30 25.70 -10.41
C GLN A 208 10.20 25.69 -9.32
N VAL A 209 10.32 24.84 -8.31
CA VAL A 209 9.34 24.71 -7.24
C VAL A 209 9.56 25.84 -6.22
N LYS A 210 8.75 26.90 -6.32
CA LYS A 210 8.88 28.09 -5.45
C LYS A 210 8.50 27.82 -3.99
N GLN A 211 7.57 26.90 -3.75
CA GLN A 211 7.00 26.63 -2.42
C GLN A 211 7.13 25.16 -2.05
N VAL A 212 8.36 24.66 -1.90
CA VAL A 212 8.65 23.25 -1.60
C VAL A 212 7.95 22.75 -0.34
N LYS A 213 7.93 23.56 0.74
CA LYS A 213 7.23 23.20 1.98
C LYS A 213 5.74 22.95 1.75
N ALA A 214 5.06 23.85 1.06
CA ALA A 214 3.64 23.72 0.78
C ALA A 214 3.34 22.54 -0.17
N LEU A 215 4.22 22.27 -1.15
CA LEU A 215 4.13 21.08 -2.00
C LEU A 215 4.23 19.80 -1.16
N ASN A 216 5.23 19.72 -0.27
CA ASN A 216 5.38 18.56 0.61
C ASN A 216 4.20 18.38 1.56
N GLU A 217 3.61 19.47 2.07
CA GLU A 217 2.39 19.39 2.86
C GLU A 217 1.21 18.82 2.07
N LEU A 218 1.05 19.19 0.80
CA LEU A 218 0.03 18.57 -0.07
C LEU A 218 0.31 17.09 -0.27
N ILE A 219 1.53 16.70 -0.62
CA ILE A 219 1.89 15.30 -0.87
C ILE A 219 1.66 14.45 0.39
N TYR A 220 2.18 14.91 1.54
CA TYR A 220 2.06 14.25 2.83
C TYR A 220 0.60 14.06 3.30
N LYS A 221 -0.28 15.01 2.95
CA LYS A 221 -1.70 14.96 3.34
C LYS A 221 -2.55 14.13 2.36
N THR A 222 -2.00 13.55 1.31
CA THR A 222 -2.81 12.86 0.28
C THR A 222 -3.53 11.64 0.84
N GLU A 223 -2.88 10.84 1.67
CA GLU A 223 -3.50 9.66 2.29
C GLU A 223 -4.70 10.04 3.17
N ARG A 224 -4.69 11.23 3.81
CA ARG A 224 -5.82 11.72 4.61
C ARG A 224 -7.08 11.94 3.78
N LYS A 225 -6.95 12.23 2.48
CA LYS A 225 -8.09 12.39 1.57
C LYS A 225 -8.80 11.07 1.29
N LEU A 226 -8.19 9.93 1.64
CA LEU A 226 -8.82 8.61 1.60
C LEU A 226 -9.64 8.29 2.85
N THR A 227 -9.77 9.24 3.80
CA THR A 227 -10.53 9.07 5.03
C THR A 227 -11.82 9.89 5.04
N LEU A 228 -12.82 9.41 5.78
CA LEU A 228 -14.07 10.11 6.03
C LEU A 228 -14.36 10.12 7.54
N ASP A 229 -14.81 11.27 8.07
CA ASP A 229 -14.97 11.44 9.52
C ASP A 229 -16.04 10.54 10.14
N GLN A 230 -17.10 10.23 9.38
CA GLN A 230 -18.13 9.28 9.81
C GLN A 230 -17.62 7.83 9.92
N GLY A 231 -16.47 7.54 9.33
CA GLY A 231 -15.87 6.22 9.29
C GLY A 231 -16.65 5.18 8.48
N LEU A 232 -16.36 3.92 8.75
CA LEU A 232 -17.01 2.78 8.11
C LEU A 232 -18.26 2.35 8.88
N PRO A 233 -19.30 1.82 8.19
CA PRO A 233 -20.51 1.32 8.83
C PRO A 233 -20.22 0.34 9.97
N ARG A 234 -20.89 0.51 11.12
CA ARG A 234 -20.73 -0.29 12.36
C ARG A 234 -19.37 -0.18 13.05
N ARG A 235 -18.40 0.53 12.46
CA ARG A 235 -17.03 0.65 13.00
C ARG A 235 -16.43 2.01 12.67
N PRO A 236 -17.05 3.10 13.18
CA PRO A 236 -16.72 4.49 12.81
C PRO A 236 -15.29 4.91 13.17
N TRP A 237 -14.62 4.16 14.05
CA TRP A 237 -13.20 4.38 14.34
C TRP A 237 -12.30 4.13 13.11
N PHE A 238 -12.67 3.21 12.22
CA PHE A 238 -11.94 3.01 10.97
C PHE A 238 -12.46 3.99 9.92
N LYS A 239 -11.63 4.97 9.54
CA LYS A 239 -12.00 6.08 8.67
C LYS A 239 -11.58 5.89 7.22
N HIS A 240 -10.56 5.08 6.98
CA HIS A 240 -9.98 4.90 5.66
C HIS A 240 -10.88 4.07 4.72
N GLN A 241 -11.15 4.59 3.53
CA GLN A 241 -12.14 4.03 2.59
C GLN A 241 -11.56 3.04 1.58
N ILE A 242 -10.23 2.93 1.47
CA ILE A 242 -9.56 1.91 0.62
C ILE A 242 -9.05 0.70 1.41
N TYR A 243 -8.47 0.89 2.60
CA TYR A 243 -7.89 -0.17 3.43
C TYR A 243 -8.48 -0.16 4.83
N ALA A 244 -8.98 -1.30 5.29
CA ALA A 244 -9.30 -1.50 6.71
C ALA A 244 -9.25 -3.00 7.06
N PRO A 245 -9.07 -3.42 8.33
CA PRO A 245 -9.34 -4.80 8.71
C PRO A 245 -10.79 -5.14 8.36
N GLY A 246 -11.03 -6.38 7.96
CA GLY A 246 -12.40 -6.83 7.73
C GLY A 246 -13.15 -7.06 9.03
N PHE A 247 -14.45 -6.77 9.00
CA PHE A 247 -15.32 -6.91 10.16
C PHE A 247 -15.30 -8.33 10.76
N TYR A 248 -15.16 -9.36 9.91
CA TYR A 248 -15.12 -10.78 10.32
C TYR A 248 -13.79 -11.49 10.03
N THR A 249 -12.77 -10.79 9.53
CA THR A 249 -11.47 -11.40 9.14
C THR A 249 -10.33 -11.10 10.09
N GLY A 250 -10.62 -10.49 11.25
CA GLY A 250 -9.61 -10.09 12.23
C GLY A 250 -8.59 -9.14 11.61
N TYR A 251 -7.31 -9.55 11.58
CA TYR A 251 -6.24 -8.75 11.00
C TYR A 251 -6.25 -8.68 9.47
N GLY A 252 -6.94 -9.59 8.79
CA GLY A 252 -7.00 -9.61 7.33
C GLY A 252 -7.63 -8.34 6.76
N VAL A 253 -6.97 -7.73 5.78
CA VAL A 253 -7.44 -6.51 5.11
C VAL A 253 -8.68 -6.79 4.24
N LYS A 254 -9.63 -5.85 4.26
CA LYS A 254 -10.68 -5.69 3.25
C LYS A 254 -10.38 -4.43 2.46
N THR A 255 -10.29 -4.59 1.14
CA THR A 255 -10.08 -3.50 0.20
C THR A 255 -11.41 -2.93 -0.24
N ILE A 256 -11.51 -1.60 -0.27
CA ILE A 256 -12.76 -0.84 -0.45
C ILE A 256 -13.84 -1.40 0.50
N PRO A 257 -13.57 -1.40 1.82
CA PRO A 257 -14.28 -2.21 2.80
C PRO A 257 -15.78 -1.95 2.84
N GLY A 258 -16.23 -0.69 2.77
CA GLY A 258 -17.65 -0.37 2.82
C GLY A 258 -18.46 -1.05 1.71
N VAL A 259 -17.94 -1.01 0.48
CA VAL A 259 -18.60 -1.64 -0.70
C VAL A 259 -18.46 -3.16 -0.64
N ARG A 260 -17.26 -3.66 -0.34
CA ARG A 260 -16.97 -5.10 -0.26
C ARG A 260 -17.85 -5.78 0.77
N GLU A 261 -17.90 -5.24 1.99
CA GLU A 261 -18.65 -5.82 3.10
C GLU A 261 -20.16 -5.75 2.86
N ALA A 262 -20.66 -4.67 2.23
CA ALA A 262 -22.07 -4.59 1.83
C ALA A 262 -22.45 -5.71 0.84
N ILE A 263 -21.59 -6.02 -0.14
CA ILE A 263 -21.81 -7.13 -1.08
C ILE A 263 -21.73 -8.49 -0.37
N GLU A 264 -20.68 -8.73 0.42
CA GLU A 264 -20.47 -9.99 1.15
C GLU A 264 -21.64 -10.31 2.10
N GLN A 265 -22.22 -9.28 2.73
CA GLN A 265 -23.34 -9.41 3.65
C GLN A 265 -24.71 -9.29 2.98
N LYS A 266 -24.75 -9.17 1.64
CA LYS A 266 -25.98 -8.96 0.85
C LYS A 266 -26.81 -7.75 1.32
N GLN A 267 -26.14 -6.74 1.87
CA GLN A 267 -26.71 -5.45 2.25
C GLN A 267 -26.78 -4.55 1.01
N TRP A 268 -27.59 -4.93 0.03
CA TRP A 268 -27.61 -4.30 -1.30
C TRP A 268 -27.91 -2.80 -1.26
N GLY A 269 -28.74 -2.36 -0.30
CA GLY A 269 -29.06 -0.95 -0.09
C GLY A 269 -27.85 -0.09 0.33
N ASP A 270 -26.82 -0.70 0.91
CA ASP A 270 -25.62 0.01 1.36
C ASP A 270 -24.55 0.11 0.26
N VAL A 271 -24.64 -0.69 -0.81
CA VAL A 271 -23.62 -0.73 -1.86
C VAL A 271 -23.46 0.63 -2.53
N GLU A 272 -24.54 1.24 -3.02
CA GLU A 272 -24.49 2.52 -3.72
C GLU A 272 -24.03 3.69 -2.81
N PRO A 273 -24.54 3.85 -1.57
CA PRO A 273 -24.00 4.83 -0.62
C PRO A 273 -22.49 4.66 -0.37
N GLN A 274 -22.02 3.43 -0.18
CA GLN A 274 -20.58 3.19 0.04
C GLN A 274 -19.75 3.44 -1.22
N MET A 275 -20.28 3.16 -2.42
CA MET A 275 -19.61 3.54 -3.66
C MET A 275 -19.47 5.05 -3.78
N LYS A 276 -20.50 5.83 -3.41
CA LYS A 276 -20.45 7.31 -3.41
C LYS A 276 -19.36 7.84 -2.48
N ASN A 277 -19.19 7.24 -1.29
CA ASN A 277 -18.10 7.57 -0.38
C ASN A 277 -16.72 7.36 -1.01
N VAL A 278 -16.54 6.22 -1.69
CA VAL A 278 -15.27 5.88 -2.35
C VAL A 278 -15.00 6.81 -3.54
N VAL A 279 -16.01 7.11 -4.36
CA VAL A 279 -15.91 8.12 -5.44
C VAL A 279 -15.48 9.48 -4.88
N ALA A 280 -16.08 9.92 -3.78
CA ALA A 280 -15.76 11.21 -3.17
C ALA A 280 -14.29 11.30 -2.72
N VAL A 281 -13.77 10.25 -2.07
CA VAL A 281 -12.36 10.26 -1.63
C VAL A 281 -11.37 10.14 -2.79
N LEU A 282 -11.69 9.39 -3.85
CA LEU A 282 -10.85 9.30 -5.04
C LEU A 282 -10.77 10.66 -5.74
N ASN A 283 -11.90 11.36 -5.89
CA ASN A 283 -11.93 12.72 -6.45
C ASN A 283 -11.16 13.73 -5.58
N ALA A 284 -11.23 13.59 -4.25
CA ALA A 284 -10.48 14.44 -3.33
C ALA A 284 -8.96 14.24 -3.45
N VAL A 285 -8.51 12.99 -3.58
CA VAL A 285 -7.11 12.66 -3.88
C VAL A 285 -6.69 13.23 -5.24
N THR A 286 -7.49 13.00 -6.30
CA THR A 286 -7.23 13.53 -7.65
C THR A 286 -7.00 15.04 -7.62
N SER A 287 -7.90 15.79 -6.96
CA SER A 287 -7.81 17.25 -6.86
C SER A 287 -6.54 17.70 -6.13
N GLN A 288 -6.12 16.97 -5.10
CA GLN A 288 -4.91 17.27 -4.34
C GLN A 288 -3.63 16.98 -5.14
N ILE A 289 -3.62 15.88 -5.90
CA ILE A 289 -2.51 15.52 -6.80
C ILE A 289 -2.40 16.55 -7.93
N GLU A 290 -3.51 17.04 -8.48
CA GLU A 290 -3.49 18.11 -9.50
C GLU A 290 -2.90 19.41 -8.95
N ALA A 291 -3.22 19.77 -7.70
CA ALA A 291 -2.62 20.92 -7.04
C ALA A 291 -1.11 20.75 -6.86
N ALA A 292 -0.65 19.58 -6.40
CA ALA A 292 0.77 19.27 -6.31
C ALA A 292 1.47 19.29 -7.67
N THR A 293 0.79 18.81 -8.73
CA THR A 293 1.29 18.82 -10.11
C THR A 293 1.55 20.24 -10.61
N ARG A 294 0.62 21.18 -10.39
CA ARG A 294 0.80 22.59 -10.79
C ARG A 294 2.04 23.20 -10.10
N MET A 295 2.22 22.95 -8.81
CA MET A 295 3.38 23.43 -8.06
C MET A 295 4.70 22.83 -8.56
N LEU A 296 4.71 21.55 -8.94
CA LEU A 296 5.86 20.89 -9.58
C LEU A 296 6.20 21.51 -10.94
N GLU A 297 5.19 21.99 -11.68
CA GLU A 297 5.35 22.70 -12.94
C GLU A 297 5.72 24.19 -12.78
N GLY A 298 5.80 24.69 -11.54
CA GLY A 298 6.08 26.10 -11.25
C GLY A 298 4.89 27.04 -11.54
N LYS A 299 3.68 26.50 -11.64
CA LYS A 299 2.42 27.21 -11.91
C LYS A 299 1.63 27.47 -10.63
#